data_AF-A0A4Y3NGJ2-F1
#
_entry.id   AF-A0A4Y3NGJ2-F1
#
_cell.length_a   1.000
_cell.length_b   1.000
_cell.length_c   1.000
_cell.angle_alpha   90.00
_cell.angle_beta   90.00
_cell.angle_gamma   90.00
#
_symmetry.space_group_name_H-M   'P 1'
#
loop_
_entity.id
_entity.type
_entity.pdbx_description
1 polymer ?
#
loop_
_entity_poly.entity_id
_entity_poly.type
_entity_poly.pdbx_seq_one_letter_code
_entity_poly.pdbx_strand_id
1 'polypeptide(L)'
;MLPQRVERIVHAVDDGDASETTTALLSLKISSAMVGALETEHQCRAMESMIRENHFEDAAQALPALRQTTDRCLASRSNLIRAAHASLNRPGGFFRS
;
A
#
# COMPACT_ATOMS: atom_id res chain seq x y z
N MET A 1 11.22 3.18 3.20
CA MET A 1 9.82 3.68 3.37
C MET A 1 8.97 3.23 2.18
N LEU A 2 7.63 3.37 2.22
CA LEU A 2 6.66 2.87 1.21
C LEU A 2 7.14 2.90 -0.26
N PRO A 3 7.74 4.00 -0.78
CA PRO A 3 8.25 4.05 -2.16
C PRO A 3 9.30 2.99 -2.48
N GLN A 4 10.31 2.83 -1.61
CA GLN A 4 11.35 1.80 -1.76
C GLN A 4 10.80 0.37 -1.73
N ARG A 5 9.69 0.15 -1.01
CA ARG A 5 9.06 -1.18 -0.96
C ARG A 5 8.36 -1.50 -2.28
N VAL A 6 7.72 -0.50 -2.90
CA VAL A 6 7.08 -0.66 -4.21
C VAL A 6 8.11 -0.81 -5.31
N GLU A 7 9.22 -0.05 -5.28
CA GLU A 7 10.35 -0.22 -6.20
C GLU A 7 10.94 -1.63 -6.13
N ARG A 8 11.11 -2.16 -4.92
CA ARG A 8 11.60 -3.53 -4.72
C ARG A 8 10.66 -4.59 -5.30
N ILE A 9 9.33 -4.39 -5.19
CA ILE A 9 8.35 -5.27 -5.85
C ILE A 9 8.48 -5.20 -7.37
N VAL A 10 8.64 -3.99 -7.93
CA VAL A 10 8.79 -3.80 -9.38
C VAL A 10 10.01 -4.56 -9.89
N HIS A 11 11.17 -4.34 -9.26
CA HIS A 11 12.40 -5.03 -9.65
C HIS A 11 12.26 -6.56 -9.57
N ALA A 12 11.68 -7.07 -8.49
CA ALA A 12 11.48 -8.51 -8.33
C ALA A 12 10.57 -9.13 -9.38
N VAL A 13 9.51 -8.40 -9.79
CA VAL A 13 8.60 -8.83 -10.86
C VAL A 13 9.30 -8.81 -12.21
N ASP A 14 10.06 -7.75 -12.51
CA ASP A 14 10.83 -7.60 -13.75
C ASP A 14 11.92 -8.69 -13.88
N ASP A 15 12.55 -9.07 -12.77
CA ASP A 15 13.56 -10.13 -12.71
C ASP A 15 12.95 -11.54 -12.76
N GLY A 16 11.62 -11.67 -12.67
CA GLY A 16 10.92 -12.96 -12.63
C GLY A 16 11.21 -13.78 -11.36
N ASP A 17 11.68 -13.15 -10.29
CA ASP A 17 12.01 -13.83 -9.04
C ASP A 17 10.74 -14.01 -8.19
N ALA A 18 10.12 -15.19 -8.27
CA ALA A 18 8.91 -15.52 -7.52
C ALA A 18 9.08 -15.37 -5.99
N SER A 19 10.26 -15.76 -5.47
CA SER A 19 10.54 -15.79 -4.03
C SER A 19 10.71 -14.37 -3.49
N GLU A 20 11.51 -13.57 -4.19
CA GLU A 20 11.73 -12.17 -3.83
C GLU A 20 10.46 -11.34 -4.02
N THR A 21 9.72 -11.56 -5.11
CA THR A 21 8.44 -10.89 -5.36
C THR A 21 7.43 -11.19 -4.24
N THR A 22 7.27 -12.47 -3.88
CA THR A 22 6.37 -12.87 -2.80
C THR A 22 6.77 -12.25 -1.47
N THR A 23 8.06 -12.24 -1.16
CA THR A 23 8.59 -11.64 0.07
C THR A 23 8.31 -10.13 0.13
N ALA A 24 8.55 -9.42 -0.98
CA ALA A 24 8.31 -7.99 -1.08
C ALA A 24 6.79 -7.66 -0.97
N LEU A 25 5.93 -8.44 -1.64
CA LEU A 25 4.48 -8.32 -1.58
C LEU A 25 3.93 -8.59 -0.16
N LEU A 26 4.40 -9.65 0.51
CA LEU A 26 4.01 -9.96 1.90
C LEU A 26 4.36 -8.81 2.85
N SER A 27 5.56 -8.27 2.71
CA SER A 27 6.05 -7.16 3.52
C SER A 27 5.18 -5.90 3.37
N LEU A 28 4.74 -5.59 2.14
CA LEU A 28 3.84 -4.48 1.87
C LEU A 28 2.40 -4.77 2.32
N LYS A 29 1.89 -5.99 2.09
CA LYS A 29 0.56 -6.44 2.51
C LYS A 29 0.36 -6.28 4.02
N ILE A 30 1.29 -6.83 4.81
CA ILE A 30 1.25 -6.73 6.29
C ILE A 30 1.31 -5.27 6.73
N SER A 31 2.21 -4.47 6.13
CA SER A 31 2.34 -3.06 6.48
C SER A 31 1.09 -2.25 6.15
N SER A 32 0.43 -2.56 5.05
CA SER A 32 -0.80 -1.90 4.60
C SER A 32 -1.99 -2.28 5.48
N ALA A 33 -2.10 -3.56 5.87
CA ALA A 33 -3.11 -4.04 6.80
C ALA A 33 -3.00 -3.33 8.17
N MET A 34 -1.78 -3.16 8.70
CA MET A 34 -1.55 -2.48 9.99
C MET A 34 -2.04 -1.02 10.02
N VAL A 35 -2.10 -0.35 8.87
CA VAL A 35 -2.54 1.06 8.78
C VAL A 35 -3.92 1.21 8.15
N GLY A 36 -4.63 0.10 7.90
CA GLY A 36 -5.96 0.11 7.28
C GLY A 36 -5.98 0.50 5.80
N ALA A 37 -4.87 0.36 5.07
CA ALA A 37 -4.79 0.60 3.64
C ALA A 37 -5.33 -0.60 2.83
N LEU A 38 -6.65 -0.84 2.96
CA LEU A 38 -7.34 -2.03 2.45
C LEU A 38 -7.16 -2.26 0.95
N GLU A 39 -7.16 -1.19 0.15
CA GLU A 39 -7.00 -1.31 -1.31
C GLU A 39 -5.60 -1.80 -1.69
N THR A 40 -4.57 -1.26 -1.03
CA THR A 40 -3.18 -1.71 -1.23
C THR A 40 -3.01 -3.15 -0.76
N GLU A 41 -3.59 -3.53 0.38
CA GLU A 41 -3.59 -4.91 0.87
C GLU A 41 -4.23 -5.88 -0.15
N HIS A 42 -5.39 -5.52 -0.69
CA HIS A 42 -6.11 -6.31 -1.70
C HIS A 42 -5.29 -6.49 -2.98
N GLN A 43 -4.65 -5.42 -3.45
CA GLN A 43 -3.77 -5.47 -4.63
C GLN A 43 -2.57 -6.38 -4.39
N CYS A 44 -1.92 -6.31 -3.22
CA CYS A 44 -0.83 -7.21 -2.88
C CYS A 44 -1.28 -8.68 -2.84
N ARG A 45 -2.48 -8.96 -2.34
CA ARG A 45 -3.06 -10.33 -2.32
C ARG A 45 -3.36 -10.87 -3.72
N ALA A 46 -3.86 -10.01 -4.61
CA ALA A 46 -4.12 -10.37 -6.00
C ALA A 46 -2.81 -10.71 -6.72
N MET A 47 -1.81 -9.84 -6.62
CA MET A 47 -0.49 -10.06 -7.21
C MET A 47 0.20 -11.31 -6.64
N GLU A 48 0.12 -11.57 -5.34
CA GLU A 48 0.64 -12.81 -4.73
C GLU A 48 0.03 -14.07 -5.35
N SER A 49 -1.26 -14.02 -5.71
CA SER A 49 -1.93 -15.14 -6.38
C SER A 49 -1.44 -15.31 -7.83
N MET A 50 -1.25 -14.22 -8.57
CA MET A 50 -0.66 -14.23 -9.92
C MET A 50 0.75 -14.84 -9.91
N ILE A 51 1.60 -14.44 -8.96
CA ILE A 51 2.97 -14.96 -8.84
C ILE A 51 2.98 -16.45 -8.48
N ARG A 52 2.08 -16.87 -7.58
CA ARG A 52 1.93 -18.30 -7.24
C ARG A 52 1.48 -19.16 -8.42
N GLU A 53 0.72 -18.57 -9.35
CA GLU A 53 0.25 -19.19 -10.58
C GLU A 53 1.22 -19.01 -11.75
N ASN A 54 2.41 -18.44 -11.51
CA ASN A 54 3.45 -18.17 -12.50
C ASN A 54 3.02 -17.17 -13.60
N HIS A 55 2.03 -16.32 -13.31
CA HIS A 55 1.52 -15.27 -14.20
C HIS A 55 2.24 -13.93 -13.94
N PHE A 56 3.52 -13.87 -14.27
CA PHE A 56 4.33 -12.65 -14.08
C PHE A 56 3.89 -11.48 -14.95
N GLU A 57 3.41 -11.73 -16.16
CA GLU A 57 2.90 -10.68 -17.05
C GLU A 57 1.69 -9.97 -16.45
N ASP A 58 0.74 -10.73 -15.88
CA ASP A 58 -0.42 -10.18 -15.18
C ASP A 58 0.00 -9.38 -13.94
N ALA A 59 0.97 -9.88 -13.19
CA ALA A 59 1.54 -9.18 -12.04
C ALA A 59 2.19 -7.85 -12.48
N ALA A 60 2.91 -7.83 -13.60
CA ALA A 60 3.53 -6.63 -14.16
C ALA A 60 2.46 -5.61 -14.59
N GLN A 61 1.36 -6.06 -15.19
CA GLN A 61 0.21 -5.21 -15.55
C GLN A 61 -0.49 -4.60 -14.33
N ALA A 62 -0.42 -5.25 -13.17
CA ALA A 62 -1.00 -4.74 -11.92
C ALA A 62 -0.11 -3.68 -11.20
N LEU A 63 1.19 -3.60 -11.53
CA LEU A 63 2.14 -2.68 -10.87
C LEU A 63 1.74 -1.19 -10.94
N PRO A 64 1.24 -0.64 -12.07
CA PRO A 64 0.84 0.76 -12.13
C PRO A 64 -0.30 1.08 -11.16
N ALA A 65 -1.26 0.17 -11.01
CA ALA A 65 -2.37 0.33 -10.08
C ALA A 65 -1.88 0.30 -8.62
N LEU A 66 -0.95 -0.60 -8.30
CA LEU A 66 -0.32 -0.66 -6.97
C LEU A 66 0.46 0.63 -6.65
N ARG A 67 1.21 1.16 -7.61
CA ARG A 67 1.95 2.44 -7.47
C ARG A 67 0.99 3.59 -7.23
N GLN A 68 -0.08 3.70 -8.03
CA GLN A 68 -1.05 4.78 -7.90
C GLN A 68 -1.72 4.81 -6.51
N THR A 69 -2.11 3.65 -5.97
CA THR A 69 -2.78 3.58 -4.66
C THR A 69 -1.81 3.94 -3.52
N THR A 70 -0.57 3.46 -3.58
CA THR A 70 0.46 3.77 -2.60
C THR A 70 0.90 5.25 -2.65
N ASP A 71 1.02 5.83 -3.84
CA ASP A 71 1.31 7.26 -4.03
C ASP A 71 0.19 8.14 -3.48
N ARG A 72 -1.08 7.78 -3.76
CA ARG A 72 -2.23 8.48 -3.20
C ARG A 72 -2.24 8.42 -1.66
N CYS A 73 -1.90 7.26 -1.09
CA CYS A 73 -1.76 7.10 0.36
C CYS A 73 -0.68 8.05 0.91
N LEU A 74 0.49 8.09 0.26
CA LEU A 74 1.59 8.97 0.67
C LEU A 74 1.23 10.45 0.56
N ALA A 75 0.61 10.87 -0.55
CA ALA A 75 0.18 12.25 -0.78
C ALA A 75 -0.90 12.71 0.22
N SER A 76 -1.77 11.80 0.66
CA SER A 76 -2.83 12.13 1.63
C SER A 76 -2.29 12.41 3.04
N ARG A 77 -1.08 11.95 3.38
CA ARG A 77 -0.52 11.97 4.74
C ARG A 77 -0.53 13.37 5.37
N SER A 78 -0.04 14.38 4.65
CA SER A 78 0.08 15.75 5.18
C SER A 78 -1.29 16.39 5.41
N ASN A 79 -2.23 16.15 4.49
CA ASN A 79 -3.60 16.64 4.59
C ASN A 79 -4.35 15.98 5.75
N LEU A 80 -4.17 14.67 5.96
CA LEU A 80 -4.79 13.95 7.07
C LEU A 80 -4.23 14.38 8.42
N ILE A 81 -2.90 14.54 8.55
CA ILE A 81 -2.29 15.04 9.79
C ILE A 81 -2.78 16.45 10.10
N ARG A 82 -2.87 17.33 9.09
CA ARG A 82 -3.39 18.69 9.25
C ARG A 82 -4.86 18.69 9.67
N ALA A 83 -5.69 17.86 9.04
CA ALA A 83 -7.11 17.73 9.37
C ALA A 83 -7.31 17.17 10.80
N ALA A 84 -6.53 16.16 11.19
CA ALA A 84 -6.54 15.60 12.53
C ALA A 84 -6.15 16.65 13.58
N HIS A 85 -5.08 17.41 13.33
CA HIS A 85 -4.64 18.49 14.21
C HIS A 85 -5.72 19.58 14.37
N ALA A 86 -6.39 19.97 13.28
CA ALA A 86 -7.50 20.93 13.34
C ALA A 86 -8.72 20.38 14.11
N SER A 87 -9.02 19.09 13.99
CA SER A 87 -10.09 18.44 14.73
C SER A 87 -9.78 18.31 16.22
N LEU A 88 -8.53 18.01 16.58
CA LEU A 88 -8.09 17.84 17.97
C LEU A 88 -7.93 19.17 18.70
N ASN A 89 -7.53 20.23 17.99
CA ASN A 89 -7.33 21.56 18.58
C ASN A 89 -8.58 22.44 18.56
N ARG A 90 -9.74 21.94 18.11
CA ARG A 90 -10.99 22.68 18.15
C ARG A 90 -11.45 22.79 19.63
N PRO A 91 -11.48 23.97 20.26
CA PRO A 91 -11.93 24.09 21.64
C PRO A 91 -13.47 24.11 21.67
N GLY A 92 -14.08 23.16 22.37
CA GLY A 92 -15.48 23.18 22.79
C GLY A 92 -16.43 22.32 21.92
N GLY A 93 -17.32 21.50 22.48
CA GLY A 93 -17.61 21.21 23.88
C GLY A 93 -18.60 20.04 23.93
N PHE A 94 -18.12 18.86 24.36
CA PHE A 94 -18.97 17.69 24.62
C PHE A 94 -19.33 17.65 26.12
N PHE A 95 -19.98 18.70 26.62
CA PHE A 95 -20.70 18.66 27.90
C PHE A 95 -21.90 19.61 27.85
N ARG A 96 -22.97 19.13 27.19
CA ARG A 96 -24.40 19.47 27.38
C ARG A 96 -25.15 18.25 26.81
N SER A 97 -26.01 17.52 27.51
CA SER A 97 -26.78 17.74 28.73
C SER A 97 -26.96 16.41 29.47
#